data_AF-F3LGI8-F1
#
_entry.id   AF-F3LGI8-F1
#
_cell.length_a   1.000
_cell.length_b   1.000
_cell.length_c   1.000
_cell.angle_alpha   90.00
_cell.angle_beta   90.00
_cell.angle_gamma   90.00
#
_symmetry.space_group_name_H-M   'P 1'
#
loop_
_entity.id
_entity.type
_entity.pdbx_description
1 polymer ?
#
loop_
_entity_poly.entity_id
_entity_poly.type
_entity_poly.pdbx_seq_one_letter_code
_entity_poly.pdbx_strand_id
1 'polypeptide(L)'
;MQKEKKDNRRRYFRIVDSLGVSYRVIVDEHNDDEDPEKRIDTLSILSHHNILIQEQIDVVKSLSPEMAKLGSQLNQKIDAILMMLELDNLMSQHACHRIDQASLSASGVAFPVEEMLVPNTLLELDLLLRPSSKHVVVIGRVIACDRMHDTDTYFLRIEFTEMTDSNRETLIQHIVQRQGVLLRALKGSEEEN
;
A
#
# COMPACT_ATOMS: atom_id res chain seq x y z
N MET A 1 7.47 -16.91 -42.44
CA MET A 1 7.91 -17.01 -41.03
C MET A 1 8.01 -15.61 -40.45
N GLN A 2 6.93 -15.15 -39.80
CA GLN A 2 6.93 -13.88 -39.08
C GLN A 2 7.66 -14.08 -37.75
N LYS A 3 8.70 -13.27 -37.52
CA LYS A 3 9.42 -13.18 -36.26
C LYS A 3 8.57 -12.30 -35.34
N GLU A 4 7.86 -12.90 -34.39
CA GLU A 4 7.13 -12.16 -33.37
C GLU A 4 8.11 -11.24 -32.61
N LYS A 5 7.87 -9.94 -32.70
CA LYS A 5 8.49 -8.92 -31.86
C LYS A 5 8.16 -9.28 -30.41
N LYS A 6 9.19 -9.64 -29.62
CA LYS A 6 9.11 -9.61 -28.15
C LYS A 6 8.60 -8.23 -27.75
N ASP A 7 7.32 -8.18 -27.40
CA ASP A 7 6.60 -6.99 -26.99
C ASP A 7 7.31 -6.39 -25.77
N ASN A 8 7.87 -5.21 -25.97
CA ASN A 8 8.58 -4.46 -24.93
C ASN A 8 7.52 -3.84 -24.00
N ARG A 9 6.78 -4.70 -23.28
CA ARG A 9 5.63 -4.38 -22.40
C ARG A 9 5.97 -3.51 -21.18
N ARG A 10 7.20 -3.02 -21.05
CA ARG A 10 7.65 -2.22 -19.90
C ARG A 10 7.33 -0.75 -20.13
N ARG A 11 6.05 -0.40 -20.05
CA ARG A 11 5.55 0.98 -20.18
C ARG A 11 5.81 1.85 -18.94
N TYR A 12 6.18 1.23 -17.82
CA TYR A 12 6.40 1.92 -16.55
C TYR A 12 7.74 1.54 -15.93
N PHE A 13 8.38 2.53 -15.31
CA PHE A 13 9.61 2.36 -14.55
C PHE A 13 9.35 1.53 -13.28
N ARG A 14 10.33 0.70 -12.88
CA ARG A 14 10.25 -0.19 -11.72
C ARG A 14 11.37 0.12 -10.74
N ILE A 15 11.04 0.16 -9.47
CA ILE A 15 12.01 0.20 -8.37
C ILE A 15 11.94 -1.10 -7.58
N VAL A 16 13.05 -1.47 -6.95
CA VAL A 16 13.05 -2.42 -5.84
C VAL A 16 13.08 -1.58 -4.57
N ASP A 17 12.10 -1.75 -3.70
CA ASP A 17 11.96 -0.95 -2.49
C ASP A 17 11.45 -1.80 -1.31
N SER A 18 11.66 -1.26 -0.10
CA SER A 18 11.13 -1.85 1.13
C SER A 18 9.82 -1.15 1.49
N LEU A 19 8.72 -1.88 1.53
CA LEU A 19 7.39 -1.35 1.83
C LEU A 19 6.60 -2.30 2.75
N GLY A 20 5.59 -1.78 3.42
CA GLY A 20 4.61 -2.62 4.12
C GLY A 20 3.51 -3.02 3.15
N VAL A 21 3.13 -4.30 3.14
CA VAL A 21 1.99 -4.79 2.35
C VAL A 21 1.00 -5.44 3.29
N SER A 22 -0.24 -5.00 3.23
CA SER A 22 -1.40 -5.79 3.62
C SER A 22 -2.23 -6.08 2.37
N TYR A 23 -2.78 -7.28 2.26
CA TYR A 23 -3.70 -7.61 1.18
C TYR A 23 -4.84 -8.51 1.66
N ARG A 24 -5.99 -8.37 1.02
CA ARG A 24 -7.18 -9.19 1.25
C ARG A 24 -7.72 -9.70 -0.06
N VAL A 25 -8.07 -10.99 -0.11
CA VAL A 25 -8.76 -11.59 -1.25
C VAL A 25 -10.19 -11.07 -1.30
N ILE A 26 -10.57 -10.47 -2.42
CA ILE A 26 -11.95 -10.13 -2.73
C ILE A 26 -12.57 -11.44 -3.24
N VAL A 27 -13.13 -12.24 -2.32
CA VAL A 27 -13.78 -13.49 -2.67
C VAL A 27 -15.12 -13.17 -3.34
N ASP A 28 -15.35 -13.73 -4.52
CA ASP A 28 -16.63 -13.64 -5.27
C ASP A 28 -17.74 -14.52 -4.63
N GLU A 29 -17.60 -14.87 -3.34
CA GLU A 29 -18.53 -15.70 -2.59
C GLU A 29 -19.20 -14.88 -1.48
N HIS A 30 -20.37 -14.31 -1.81
CA HIS A 30 -21.50 -14.14 -0.89
C HIS A 30 -21.30 -13.32 0.41
N ASN A 31 -20.42 -12.32 0.46
CA ASN A 31 -20.54 -11.23 1.45
C ASN A 31 -21.05 -9.96 0.77
N ASP A 32 -22.36 -9.93 0.60
CA ASP A 32 -23.16 -8.98 -0.17
C ASP A 32 -23.46 -7.68 0.60
N ASP A 33 -22.51 -7.13 1.39
CA ASP A 33 -22.82 -5.93 2.20
C ASP A 33 -21.79 -4.79 2.20
N GLU A 34 -20.56 -4.94 1.72
CA GLU A 34 -19.63 -3.80 1.61
C GLU A 34 -18.96 -3.71 0.24
N ASP A 35 -19.57 -2.89 -0.60
CA ASP A 35 -19.02 -2.38 -1.85
C ASP A 35 -17.60 -1.78 -1.63
N PRO A 36 -16.56 -2.28 -2.32
CA PRO A 36 -15.19 -1.77 -2.17
C PRO A 36 -15.06 -0.28 -2.49
N GLU A 37 -15.91 0.29 -3.36
CA GLU A 37 -15.95 1.75 -3.57
C GLU A 37 -16.38 2.49 -2.30
N LYS A 38 -17.33 1.94 -1.53
CA LYS A 38 -17.78 2.50 -0.24
C LYS A 38 -16.72 2.39 0.86
N ARG A 39 -15.85 1.37 0.83
CA ARG A 39 -14.72 1.25 1.78
C ARG A 39 -13.63 2.28 1.50
N ILE A 40 -13.31 2.51 0.22
CA ILE A 40 -12.39 3.57 -0.20
C ILE A 40 -12.97 4.95 0.16
N ASP A 41 -14.28 5.14 -0.01
CA ASP A 41 -14.98 6.35 0.43
C ASP A 41 -14.91 6.54 1.95
N THR A 42 -15.19 5.50 2.75
CA THR A 42 -15.10 5.59 4.22
C THR A 42 -13.70 5.88 4.74
N LEU A 43 -12.64 5.29 4.17
CA LEU A 43 -11.27 5.63 4.55
C LEU A 43 -10.90 7.06 4.15
N SER A 44 -11.36 7.52 2.98
CA SER A 44 -11.18 8.90 2.55
C SER A 44 -11.89 9.88 3.49
N ILE A 45 -13.12 9.55 3.90
CA ILE A 45 -13.91 10.30 4.89
C ILE A 45 -13.18 10.35 6.25
N LEU A 46 -12.64 9.22 6.73
CA LEU A 46 -11.85 9.17 7.96
C LEU A 46 -10.61 10.08 7.87
N SER A 47 -9.89 10.04 6.75
CA SER A 47 -8.73 10.90 6.52
C SER A 47 -9.10 12.38 6.53
N HIS A 48 -10.24 12.74 5.93
CA HIS A 48 -10.76 14.10 5.92
C HIS A 48 -11.12 14.57 7.34
N HIS A 49 -11.80 13.73 8.12
CA HIS A 49 -12.13 14.05 9.50
C HIS A 49 -10.90 14.20 10.40
N ASN A 50 -9.85 13.38 10.21
CA ASN A 50 -8.60 13.54 10.95
C ASN A 50 -7.96 14.92 10.71
N ILE A 51 -7.98 15.41 9.47
CA ILE A 51 -7.50 16.76 9.14
C ILE A 51 -8.33 17.82 9.88
N LEU A 52 -9.66 17.75 9.79
CA LEU A 52 -10.57 18.71 10.45
C LEU A 52 -10.42 18.71 11.98
N ILE A 53 -10.28 17.53 12.59
CA ILE A 53 -10.09 17.40 14.03
C ILE A 53 -8.76 18.03 14.45
N GLN A 54 -7.69 17.78 13.70
CA GLN A 54 -6.39 18.36 13.99
C GLN A 54 -6.40 19.90 13.87
N GLU A 55 -7.04 20.44 12.83
CA GLU A 55 -7.24 21.89 12.67
C GLU A 55 -7.97 22.50 13.88
N GLN A 56 -9.03 21.85 14.36
CA GLN A 56 -9.76 22.33 15.54
C GLN A 56 -8.98 22.22 16.84
N ILE A 57 -8.18 21.16 17.00
CA ILE A 57 -7.26 21.04 18.15
C ILE A 57 -6.27 22.20 18.14
N ASP A 58 -5.71 22.56 16.98
CA ASP A 58 -4.75 23.66 16.86
C ASP A 58 -5.39 25.03 17.16
N VAL A 59 -6.65 25.24 16.74
CA VAL A 59 -7.43 26.42 17.14
C VAL A 59 -7.63 26.44 18.66
N VAL A 60 -8.17 25.36 19.24
CA VAL A 60 -8.47 25.28 20.69
C VAL A 60 -7.21 25.42 21.54
N LYS A 61 -6.05 24.96 21.05
CA LYS A 61 -4.76 25.07 21.76
C LYS A 61 -4.37 26.51 22.07
N SER A 62 -4.78 27.46 21.22
CA SER A 62 -4.57 28.89 21.45
C SER A 62 -5.48 29.48 22.53
N LEU A 63 -6.65 28.87 22.78
CA LEU A 63 -7.60 29.30 23.81
C LEU A 63 -7.41 28.58 25.15
N SER A 64 -7.20 27.26 25.11
CA SER A 64 -6.94 26.42 26.29
C SER A 64 -6.06 25.22 25.90
N PRO A 65 -4.79 25.22 26.36
CA PRO A 65 -3.89 24.09 26.18
C PRO A 65 -4.42 22.78 26.80
N GLU A 66 -5.14 22.86 27.92
CA GLU A 66 -5.72 21.69 28.60
C GLU A 66 -6.83 21.04 27.77
N MET A 67 -7.70 21.84 27.14
CA MET A 67 -8.76 21.32 26.27
C MET A 67 -8.19 20.73 24.98
N ALA A 68 -7.17 21.35 24.39
CA ALA A 68 -6.48 20.78 23.23
C ALA A 68 -5.82 19.44 23.57
N LYS A 69 -5.19 19.33 24.75
CA LYS A 69 -4.60 18.08 25.24
C LYS A 69 -5.66 16.99 25.38
N LEU A 70 -6.82 17.30 25.97
CA LEU A 70 -7.94 16.35 26.06
C LEU A 70 -8.42 15.91 24.67
N GLY A 71 -8.59 16.85 23.73
CA GLY A 71 -8.96 16.56 22.35
C GLY A 71 -7.97 15.62 21.65
N SER A 72 -6.67 15.88 21.76
CA SER A 72 -5.62 15.01 21.22
C SER A 72 -5.64 13.62 21.85
N GLN A 73 -5.84 13.53 23.17
CA GLN A 73 -5.92 12.23 23.87
C GLN A 73 -7.14 11.43 23.45
N LEU A 74 -8.28 12.08 23.20
CA LEU A 74 -9.47 11.43 22.67
C LEU A 74 -9.26 10.95 21.24
N ASN A 75 -8.66 11.75 20.37
CA ASN A 75 -8.33 11.34 19.00
C ASN A 75 -7.44 10.09 19.00
N GLN A 76 -6.35 10.12 19.77
CA GLN A 76 -5.44 8.99 19.91
C GLN A 76 -6.12 7.74 20.48
N LYS A 77 -7.11 7.91 21.38
CA LYS A 77 -7.87 6.78 21.90
C LYS A 77 -8.77 6.17 20.82
N ILE A 78 -9.39 6.99 19.96
CA ILE A 78 -10.18 6.53 18.82
C ILE A 78 -9.28 5.80 17.82
N ASP A 79 -8.11 6.37 17.50
CA ASP A 79 -7.10 5.74 16.64
C ASP A 79 -6.66 4.37 17.20
N ALA A 80 -6.44 4.28 18.52
CA ALA A 80 -6.09 3.02 19.18
C ALA A 80 -7.23 1.99 19.16
N ILE A 81 -8.49 2.42 19.26
CA ILE A 81 -9.65 1.53 19.15
C ILE A 81 -9.78 1.01 17.71
N LEU A 82 -9.62 1.89 16.71
CA LEU A 82 -9.58 1.49 15.30
C LEU A 82 -8.48 0.47 15.06
N MET A 83 -7.26 0.76 15.53
CA MET A 83 -6.13 -0.15 15.41
C MET A 83 -6.41 -1.48 16.13
N MET A 84 -7.09 -1.48 17.28
CA MET A 84 -7.46 -2.71 18.00
C MET A 84 -8.52 -3.52 17.25
N LEU A 85 -9.52 -2.87 16.65
CA LEU A 85 -10.54 -3.53 15.84
C LEU A 85 -9.96 -4.07 14.53
N GLU A 86 -9.04 -3.34 13.92
CA GLU A 86 -8.24 -3.83 12.80
C GLU A 86 -7.38 -5.02 13.24
N LEU A 87 -6.65 -4.92 14.36
CA LEU A 87 -5.84 -6.00 14.90
C LEU A 87 -6.65 -7.27 15.21
N ASP A 88 -7.86 -7.16 15.75
CA ASP A 88 -8.75 -8.31 16.01
C ASP A 88 -9.21 -8.97 14.69
N ASN A 89 -9.43 -8.16 13.66
CA ASN A 89 -9.73 -8.61 12.30
C ASN A 89 -8.49 -9.18 11.57
N LEU A 90 -7.29 -8.64 11.85
CA LEU A 90 -5.98 -9.07 11.35
C LEU A 90 -5.50 -10.36 12.03
N MET A 91 -5.72 -10.55 13.33
CA MET A 91 -5.38 -11.79 14.05
C MET A 91 -6.27 -12.94 13.63
N SER A 92 -7.45 -12.63 13.10
CA SER A 92 -8.31 -13.63 12.47
C SER A 92 -7.83 -14.01 11.06
N GLN A 93 -7.24 -13.10 10.25
CA GLN A 93 -6.90 -13.41 8.83
C GLN A 93 -5.77 -12.62 8.09
N HIS A 94 -5.13 -11.55 8.60
CA HIS A 94 -4.42 -10.58 7.71
C HIS A 94 -3.17 -9.86 8.27
N ALA A 95 -2.03 -10.51 8.56
CA ALA A 95 -0.83 -9.77 9.01
C ALA A 95 -0.31 -8.73 7.98
N CYS A 96 0.00 -7.50 8.41
CA CYS A 96 0.75 -6.52 7.62
C CYS A 96 2.21 -6.96 7.52
N HIS A 97 2.64 -7.39 6.33
CA HIS A 97 3.96 -7.95 6.12
C HIS A 97 4.94 -6.87 5.66
N ARG A 98 6.07 -6.78 6.36
CA ARG A 98 7.20 -5.98 5.89
C ARG A 98 7.89 -6.73 4.74
N ILE A 99 7.84 -6.15 3.54
CA ILE A 99 8.56 -6.69 2.38
C ILE A 99 9.76 -5.80 2.09
N ASP A 100 10.97 -6.38 2.14
CA ASP A 100 12.21 -5.65 1.90
C ASP A 100 12.64 -5.62 0.43
N GLN A 101 12.14 -6.53 -0.40
CA GLN A 101 12.43 -6.59 -1.85
C GLN A 101 11.16 -6.64 -2.68
N ALA A 102 10.31 -5.62 -2.55
CA ALA A 102 9.14 -5.48 -3.41
C ALA A 102 9.55 -4.79 -4.73
N SER A 103 9.16 -5.37 -5.86
CA SER A 103 9.26 -4.71 -7.16
C SER A 103 8.00 -3.88 -7.40
N LEU A 104 8.13 -2.56 -7.37
CA LEU A 104 7.02 -1.62 -7.45
C LEU A 104 7.08 -0.78 -8.73
N SER A 105 5.91 -0.56 -9.34
CA SER A 105 5.71 0.34 -10.49
C SER A 105 4.37 1.05 -10.39
N ALA A 106 4.12 2.03 -11.26
CA ALA A 106 2.82 2.70 -11.33
C ALA A 106 1.66 1.77 -11.74
N SER A 107 1.95 0.60 -12.34
CA SER A 107 0.94 -0.34 -12.84
C SER A 107 0.82 -1.63 -12.01
N GLY A 108 1.66 -1.82 -10.99
CA GLY A 108 1.62 -3.07 -10.24
C GLY A 108 2.79 -3.24 -9.27
N VAL A 109 2.68 -4.28 -8.46
CA VAL A 109 3.65 -4.66 -7.44
C VAL A 109 3.92 -6.16 -7.50
N ALA A 110 5.12 -6.57 -7.14
CA ALA A 110 5.47 -7.97 -6.97
C ALA A 110 6.33 -8.18 -5.72
N PHE A 111 6.04 -9.22 -4.95
CA PHE A 111 6.69 -9.51 -3.68
C PHE A 111 6.56 -11.01 -3.31
N PRO A 112 7.46 -11.53 -2.45
CA PRO A 112 7.33 -12.89 -1.95
C PRO A 112 6.17 -13.04 -0.95
N VAL A 113 5.48 -14.18 -1.00
CA VAL A 113 4.40 -14.59 -0.08
C VAL A 113 4.59 -16.04 0.34
N GLU A 114 4.00 -16.42 1.47
CA GLU A 114 4.08 -17.80 2.01
C GLU A 114 3.01 -18.73 1.40
N GLU A 115 1.94 -18.17 0.86
CA GLU A 115 0.83 -18.93 0.30
C GLU A 115 0.65 -18.67 -1.20
N MET A 116 0.26 -19.72 -1.94
CA MET A 116 -0.02 -19.62 -3.37
C MET A 116 -1.37 -18.95 -3.60
N LEU A 117 -1.39 -17.86 -4.37
CA LEU A 117 -2.63 -17.25 -4.84
C LEU A 117 -2.94 -17.62 -6.28
N VAL A 118 -4.24 -17.85 -6.54
CA VAL A 118 -4.73 -18.21 -7.87
C VAL A 118 -4.63 -16.99 -8.81
N PRO A 119 -4.17 -17.15 -10.06
CA PRO A 119 -4.25 -16.09 -11.07
C PRO A 119 -5.68 -15.61 -11.30
N ASN A 120 -5.83 -14.34 -11.65
CA ASN A 120 -7.08 -13.58 -11.80
C ASN A 120 -7.83 -13.23 -10.51
N THR A 121 -7.40 -13.72 -9.35
CA THR A 121 -7.94 -13.30 -8.06
C THR A 121 -7.78 -11.79 -7.86
N LEU A 122 -8.86 -11.14 -7.42
CA LEU A 122 -8.85 -9.73 -7.06
C LEU A 122 -8.43 -9.56 -5.61
N LEU A 123 -7.53 -8.62 -5.37
CA LEU A 123 -6.98 -8.30 -4.06
C LEU A 123 -7.20 -6.82 -3.78
N GLU A 124 -7.67 -6.50 -2.59
CA GLU A 124 -7.54 -5.16 -2.02
C GLU A 124 -6.18 -5.08 -1.33
N LEU A 125 -5.34 -4.14 -1.74
CA LEU A 125 -3.99 -3.93 -1.21
C LEU A 125 -3.93 -2.62 -0.45
N ASP A 126 -3.29 -2.63 0.71
CA ASP A 126 -2.79 -1.42 1.38
C ASP A 126 -1.25 -1.45 1.37
N LEU A 127 -0.66 -0.48 0.68
CA LEU A 127 0.78 -0.32 0.55
C LEU A 127 1.27 0.83 1.44
N LEU A 128 2.06 0.49 2.46
CA LEU A 128 2.77 1.45 3.30
C LEU A 128 4.12 1.80 2.67
N LEU A 129 4.19 2.96 2.03
CA LEU A 129 5.39 3.47 1.34
C LEU A 129 6.38 4.07 2.34
N ARG A 130 7.64 3.59 2.32
CA ARG A 130 8.72 4.09 3.19
C ARG A 130 9.80 4.83 2.40
N PRO A 131 10.35 5.94 2.94
CA PRO A 131 10.26 6.41 4.33
C PRO A 131 9.09 7.37 4.62
N SER A 132 8.29 7.75 3.61
CA SER A 132 7.25 8.77 3.74
C SER A 132 6.06 8.36 4.64
N SER A 133 5.95 7.08 4.98
CA SER A 133 4.87 6.49 5.78
C SER A 133 3.47 6.80 5.22
N LYS A 134 3.38 6.88 3.89
CA LYS A 134 2.12 7.11 3.18
C LYS A 134 1.46 5.77 2.84
N HIS A 135 0.16 5.69 3.04
CA HIS A 135 -0.66 4.56 2.61
C HIS A 135 -1.16 4.77 1.18
N VAL A 136 -1.17 3.71 0.39
CA VAL A 136 -1.75 3.66 -0.95
C VAL A 136 -2.63 2.43 -1.03
N VAL A 137 -3.94 2.68 -1.03
CA VAL A 137 -4.95 1.63 -1.21
C VAL A 137 -5.25 1.45 -2.69
N VAL A 138 -5.25 0.20 -3.13
CA VAL A 138 -5.42 -0.16 -4.54
C VAL A 138 -6.06 -1.54 -4.66
N ILE A 139 -6.99 -1.69 -5.61
CA ILE A 139 -7.44 -3.00 -6.05
C ILE A 139 -6.48 -3.49 -7.13
N GLY A 140 -6.01 -4.71 -6.97
CA GLY A 140 -5.12 -5.35 -7.93
C GLY A 140 -5.58 -6.77 -8.28
N ARG A 141 -5.19 -7.23 -9.46
CA ARG A 141 -5.44 -8.58 -9.94
C ARG A 141 -4.15 -9.40 -9.92
N VAL A 142 -4.20 -10.59 -9.35
CA VAL A 142 -3.10 -11.55 -9.42
C VAL A 142 -2.87 -11.93 -10.89
N ILE A 143 -1.71 -11.59 -11.43
CA ILE A 143 -1.34 -11.97 -12.80
C ILE A 143 -0.47 -13.23 -12.84
N ALA A 144 0.29 -13.49 -11.78
CA ALA A 144 1.09 -14.70 -11.60
C ALA A 144 1.48 -14.90 -10.13
N CYS A 145 1.60 -16.15 -9.70
CA CYS A 145 2.13 -16.53 -8.40
C CYS A 145 2.99 -17.79 -8.60
N ASP A 146 4.30 -17.59 -8.76
CA ASP A 146 5.21 -18.69 -9.11
C ASP A 146 5.98 -19.15 -7.88
N ARG A 147 6.11 -20.46 -7.67
CA ARG A 147 6.94 -20.99 -6.58
C ARG A 147 8.41 -20.60 -6.79
N MET A 148 9.06 -20.10 -5.74
CA MET A 148 10.49 -19.85 -5.73
C MET A 148 11.25 -21.16 -5.49
N HIS A 149 12.39 -21.35 -6.15
CA HIS A 149 13.14 -22.61 -6.08
C HIS A 149 13.54 -22.97 -4.64
N ASP A 150 13.31 -24.23 -4.26
CA ASP A 150 13.70 -24.86 -2.98
C ASP A 150 13.19 -24.17 -1.70
N THR A 151 12.12 -23.37 -1.81
CA THR A 151 11.42 -22.77 -0.67
C THR A 151 9.90 -22.96 -0.77
N ASP A 152 9.22 -22.91 0.37
CA ASP A 152 7.75 -22.81 0.44
C ASP A 152 7.30 -21.35 0.32
N THR A 153 7.98 -20.58 -0.53
CA THR A 153 7.63 -19.20 -0.82
C THR A 153 7.29 -19.05 -2.30
N TYR A 154 6.35 -18.17 -2.57
CA TYR A 154 5.86 -17.87 -3.91
C TYR A 154 6.13 -16.41 -4.23
N PHE A 155 6.46 -16.13 -5.49
CA PHE A 155 6.64 -14.77 -5.96
C PHE A 155 5.35 -14.29 -6.61
N LEU A 156 4.60 -13.48 -5.86
CA LEU A 156 3.32 -12.93 -6.26
C LEU A 156 3.52 -11.71 -7.15
N ARG A 157 2.77 -11.63 -8.24
CA ARG A 157 2.74 -10.49 -9.16
C ARG A 157 1.31 -10.01 -9.30
N ILE A 158 1.10 -8.72 -9.06
CA ILE A 158 -0.21 -8.09 -9.07
C ILE A 158 -0.18 -6.89 -10.03
N GLU A 159 -1.18 -6.80 -10.89
CA GLU A 159 -1.47 -5.62 -11.70
C GLU A 159 -2.52 -4.76 -11.01
N PHE A 160 -2.31 -3.46 -10.91
CA PHE A 160 -3.29 -2.54 -10.34
C PHE A 160 -4.44 -2.32 -11.31
N THR A 161 -5.67 -2.56 -10.84
CA THR A 161 -6.89 -2.42 -11.63
C THR A 161 -7.62 -1.12 -11.29
N GLU A 162 -7.79 -0.82 -9.99
CA GLU A 162 -8.56 0.34 -9.54
C GLU A 162 -7.82 1.08 -8.43
N MET A 163 -7.70 2.39 -8.59
CA MET A 163 -6.98 3.27 -7.69
C MET A 163 -7.48 4.69 -7.88
N THR A 164 -7.68 5.42 -6.77
CA THR A 164 -8.02 6.84 -6.80
C THR A 164 -6.89 7.67 -7.42
N ASP A 165 -7.22 8.82 -8.00
CA ASP A 165 -6.20 9.70 -8.59
C ASP A 165 -5.19 10.21 -7.55
N SER A 166 -5.63 10.46 -6.32
CA SER A 166 -4.76 10.86 -5.21
C SER A 166 -3.77 9.76 -4.82
N ASN A 167 -4.24 8.51 -4.72
CA ASN A 167 -3.39 7.35 -4.45
C ASN A 167 -2.40 7.11 -5.60
N ARG A 168 -2.86 7.26 -6.84
CA ARG A 168 -2.03 7.14 -8.05
C ARG A 168 -0.93 8.18 -8.08
N GLU A 169 -1.26 9.44 -7.81
CA GLU A 169 -0.28 10.51 -7.74
C GLU A 169 0.73 10.27 -6.61
N THR A 170 0.26 9.89 -5.42
CA THR A 170 1.12 9.56 -4.27
C THR A 170 2.12 8.46 -4.60
N LEU A 171 1.65 7.39 -5.24
CA LEU A 171 2.49 6.27 -5.67
C LEU A 171 3.53 6.70 -6.71
N ILE A 172 3.12 7.47 -7.72
CA ILE A 172 4.02 7.96 -8.78
C ILE A 172 5.10 8.86 -8.17
N GLN A 173 4.72 9.82 -7.33
CA GLN A 173 5.66 10.71 -6.65
C GLN A 173 6.67 9.92 -5.82
N HIS A 174 6.22 8.90 -5.09
CA HIS A 174 7.10 8.02 -4.33
C HIS A 174 8.11 7.32 -5.23
N ILE A 175 7.65 6.69 -6.32
CA ILE A 175 8.52 5.95 -7.25
C ILE A 175 9.59 6.87 -7.84
N VAL A 176 9.21 8.08 -8.27
CA VAL A 176 10.14 9.07 -8.85
C VAL A 176 11.17 9.54 -7.81
N GLN A 177 10.74 9.82 -6.58
CA GLN A 177 11.64 10.23 -5.50
C GLN A 177 12.65 9.13 -5.16
N ARG A 178 12.19 7.88 -5.03
CA ARG A 178 13.06 6.73 -4.73
C ARG A 178 14.04 6.43 -5.87
N GLN A 179 13.60 6.55 -7.12
CA GLN A 179 14.48 6.44 -8.28
C GLN A 179 15.64 7.43 -8.20
N GLY A 180 15.35 8.71 -7.88
CA GLY A 180 16.38 9.74 -7.76
C GLY A 180 17.41 9.41 -6.68
N VAL A 181 16.98 8.84 -5.55
CA VAL A 181 17.89 8.41 -4.48
C VAL A 181 18.75 7.23 -4.91
N LEU A 182 18.16 6.20 -5.53
CA LEU A 182 18.88 4.99 -5.96
C LEU A 182 19.93 5.31 -7.04
N LEU A 183 19.62 6.18 -8.01
CA LEU A 183 20.56 6.61 -9.03
C LEU A 183 21.76 7.40 -8.47
N ARG A 184 21.55 8.18 -7.40
CA ARG A 184 22.64 8.90 -6.72
C ARG A 184 23.53 7.95 -5.93
N ALA A 185 22.96 6.97 -5.26
CA ALA A 185 23.72 5.95 -4.53
C ALA A 185 24.61 5.11 -5.47
N LEU A 186 24.10 4.73 -6.65
CA LEU A 186 24.86 3.98 -7.65
C LEU A 186 26.08 4.77 -8.16
N LYS A 187 25.92 6.06 -8.43
CA LYS A 187 27.02 6.93 -8.89
C LYS A 187 28.09 7.15 -7.83
N GLY A 188 27.70 7.29 -6.56
CA GLY A 188 28.65 7.41 -5.46
C GLY A 188 29.49 6.14 -5.24
N SER A 189 28.92 4.95 -5.46
CA SER A 189 29.67 3.69 -5.36
C SER A 189 30.64 3.41 -6.51
N GLU A 190 30.46 4.06 -7.66
CA GLU A 190 31.39 3.95 -8.81
C GLU A 190 32.58 4.91 -8.71
N GLU A 191 32.50 5.97 -7.88
CA GLU A 191 33.57 6.94 -7.67
C GLU A 191 34.53 6.57 -6.51
N GLU A 192 34.19 5.55 -5.70
CA GLU A 192 35.01 5.04 -4.58
C GLU A 192 35.79 3.75 -4.90
N ASN A 193 35.74 3.26 -6.15
CA ASN A 193 36.53 2.13 -6.67
C ASN A 193 37.52 2.56 -7.75
#